data_AF-A0A0G1I6Y5-F1
#
_entry.id   AF-A0A0G1I6Y5-F1
#
_cell.length_a   1.000
_cell.length_b   1.000
_cell.length_c   1.000
_cell.angle_alpha   90.00
_cell.angle_beta   90.00
_cell.angle_gamma   90.00
#
_symmetry.space_group_name_H-M   'P 1'
#
loop_
_entity.id
_entity.type
_entity.pdbx_description
1 polymer ?
#
loop_
_entity_poly.entity_id
_entity_poly.type
_entity_poly.pdbx_seq_one_letter_code
_entity_poly.pdbx_strand_id
1 'polypeptide(L)'
;MKKHYNNLTGIISISAKGTGYVKVLDRKDDIEIDFKHLNTALHGDVVEIVLHRKEKERMTGEVVKIISRAKMGFAGVLEEENKLFFLKPDDTKMYTDILIPKESLHGAKMGQKVFVEIVSWHDAQKAPLGKIIKVLGQPGDNDAEMRAIAIEKGFDTELPSPVEKEAEKIKHGGIQESGNSPPQMRRGLGVVIQKITTSPSAFLLKKEEKISMRLVSTSPM
;
A
#
# COMPACT_ATOMS: atom_id res chain seq x y z
N MET A 1 40.02 2.21 9.64
CA MET A 1 40.11 0.85 9.04
C MET A 1 38.70 0.39 8.70
N LYS A 2 38.37 0.20 7.41
CA LYS A 2 37.08 -0.42 7.03
C LYS A 2 37.23 -1.93 7.22
N LYS A 3 36.53 -2.52 8.18
CA LYS A 3 36.44 -3.98 8.30
C LYS A 3 35.75 -4.50 7.03
N HIS A 4 36.45 -5.31 6.23
CA HIS A 4 35.84 -6.08 5.15
C HIS A 4 35.02 -7.20 5.78
N TYR A 5 33.75 -6.92 6.04
CA TYR A 5 32.79 -7.97 6.32
C TYR A 5 32.30 -8.55 4.99
N ASN A 6 32.09 -9.87 4.93
CA ASN A 6 31.36 -10.48 3.83
C ASN A 6 29.91 -10.05 3.96
N ASN A 7 29.59 -8.91 3.36
CA ASN A 7 28.25 -8.36 3.36
C ASN A 7 27.37 -9.20 2.44
N LEU A 8 26.18 -9.56 2.91
CA LEU A 8 25.17 -10.25 2.12
C LEU A 8 24.01 -9.31 1.87
N THR A 9 23.37 -9.43 0.71
CA THR A 9 22.17 -8.67 0.37
C THR A 9 20.97 -9.59 0.28
N GLY A 10 19.84 -9.15 0.82
CA GLY A 10 18.60 -9.92 0.80
C GLY A 10 17.38 -9.09 1.13
N ILE A 11 16.22 -9.73 1.12
CA ILE A 11 14.94 -9.13 1.50
C ILE A 11 14.63 -9.54 2.94
N ILE A 12 14.33 -8.57 3.80
CA ILE A 12 13.99 -8.83 5.20
C ILE A 12 12.48 -9.03 5.40
N SER A 13 12.12 -10.08 6.12
CA SER A 13 10.78 -10.31 6.64
C SER A 13 10.77 -10.08 8.14
N ILE A 14 9.88 -9.23 8.66
CA ILE A 14 9.83 -8.89 10.08
C ILE A 14 8.50 -9.36 10.66
N SER A 15 8.58 -9.99 11.84
CA SER A 15 7.43 -10.42 12.63
C SER A 15 6.91 -9.30 13.54
N ALA A 16 5.71 -9.45 14.09
CA ALA A 16 5.17 -8.49 15.05
C ALA A 16 5.99 -8.34 16.34
N LYS A 17 6.83 -9.32 16.68
CA LYS A 17 7.79 -9.24 17.80
C LYS A 17 9.08 -8.50 17.42
N GLY A 18 9.21 -8.07 16.17
CA GLY A 18 10.40 -7.42 15.63
C GLY A 18 11.61 -8.36 15.48
N THR A 19 11.38 -9.68 15.37
CA THR A 19 12.40 -10.61 14.86
C THR A 19 12.38 -10.56 13.33
N GLY A 20 13.56 -10.36 12.73
CA GLY A 20 13.76 -10.31 11.28
C GLY A 20 14.35 -11.61 10.72
N TYR A 21 14.01 -11.91 9.47
CA TYR A 21 14.58 -13.01 8.69
C TYR A 21 14.97 -12.49 7.32
N VAL A 22 16.24 -12.63 6.95
CA VAL A 22 16.75 -12.17 5.66
C VAL A 22 16.94 -13.35 4.74
N LYS A 23 16.24 -13.31 3.61
CA LYS A 23 16.37 -14.27 2.52
C LYS A 23 17.40 -13.78 1.51
N VAL A 24 18.44 -14.58 1.28
CA VAL A 24 19.51 -14.31 0.32
C VAL A 24 19.36 -15.28 -0.85
N LEU A 25 19.51 -14.79 -2.09
CA LEU A 25 19.19 -15.55 -3.32
C LEU A 25 19.87 -16.92 -3.38
N ASP A 26 21.14 -17.01 -2.98
CA ASP A 26 21.96 -18.22 -3.09
C ASP A 26 22.10 -19.01 -1.77
N ARG A 27 21.20 -18.77 -0.81
CA ARG A 27 21.20 -19.48 0.48
C ARG A 27 19.85 -20.13 0.73
N LYS A 28 19.89 -21.37 1.21
CA LYS A 28 18.69 -22.15 1.52
C LYS A 28 18.07 -21.74 2.86
N ASP A 29 18.91 -21.40 3.83
CA ASP A 29 18.50 -21.01 5.16
C ASP A 29 18.49 -19.49 5.32
N ASP A 30 17.40 -18.97 5.89
CA ASP A 30 17.26 -17.56 6.23
C ASP A 30 18.17 -17.17 7.39
N ILE A 31 18.68 -15.95 7.35
CA ILE A 31 19.52 -15.39 8.41
C ILE A 31 18.61 -14.65 9.39
N GLU A 32 18.66 -15.03 10.65
CA GLU A 32 17.87 -14.40 11.71
C GLU A 32 18.54 -13.11 12.19
N ILE A 33 17.73 -12.06 12.34
CA ILE A 33 18.15 -10.75 12.82
C ILE A 33 17.36 -10.46 14.10
N ASP A 34 18.06 -10.34 15.23
CA ASP A 34 17.43 -9.92 16.48
C ASP A 34 16.94 -8.46 16.37
N PHE A 35 15.95 -8.11 17.18
CA PHE A 35 15.37 -6.76 17.24
C PHE A 35 16.41 -5.63 17.29
N LYS A 36 17.41 -5.77 18.17
CA LYS A 36 18.50 -4.80 18.36
C LYS A 36 19.42 -4.63 17.14
N HIS A 37 19.38 -5.57 16.20
CA HIS A 37 20.22 -5.64 15.01
C HIS A 37 19.47 -5.31 13.72
N LEU A 38 18.18 -4.93 13.80
CA LEU A 38 17.38 -4.51 12.64
C LEU A 38 17.84 -3.16 12.06
N ASN A 39 18.44 -2.28 12.87
CA ASN A 39 18.96 -0.97 12.45
C ASN A 39 17.98 -0.17 11.56
N THR A 40 16.76 0.00 12.04
CA THR A 40 15.63 0.71 11.37
C THR A 40 15.03 0.01 10.16
N ALA A 41 15.47 -1.21 9.81
CA ALA A 41 14.90 -1.95 8.68
C ALA A 41 13.43 -2.27 8.91
N LEU A 42 12.63 -2.13 7.86
CA LEU A 42 11.21 -2.42 7.86
C LEU A 42 10.92 -3.69 7.07
N HIS A 43 9.73 -4.26 7.30
CA HIS A 43 9.30 -5.44 6.56
C HIS A 43 9.32 -5.19 5.05
N GLY A 44 9.96 -6.09 4.31
CA GLY A 44 10.08 -6.04 2.86
C GLY A 44 11.27 -5.24 2.35
N ASP A 45 12.01 -4.54 3.23
CA ASP A 45 13.18 -3.78 2.83
C ASP A 45 14.24 -4.69 2.18
N VAL A 46 14.94 -4.14 1.19
CA VAL A 46 16.17 -4.74 0.66
C VAL A 46 17.30 -4.25 1.54
N VAL A 47 17.99 -5.18 2.20
CA VAL A 47 19.01 -4.87 3.21
C VAL A 47 20.35 -5.50 2.88
N GLU A 48 21.41 -4.83 3.30
CA GLU A 48 22.76 -5.36 3.41
C GLU A 48 23.00 -5.77 4.87
N ILE A 49 23.49 -6.99 5.07
CA ILE A 49 23.71 -7.56 6.40
C ILE A 49 25.13 -8.09 6.56
N VAL A 50 25.55 -8.18 7.82
CA VAL A 50 26.79 -8.83 8.24
C VAL A 50 26.44 -10.03 9.11
N LEU A 51 27.05 -11.18 8.83
CA LEU A 51 26.88 -12.39 9.63
C LEU A 51 27.67 -12.29 10.94
N HIS A 52 27.04 -12.71 12.03
CA HIS A 52 27.75 -12.97 13.28
C HIS A 52 28.56 -14.26 13.17
N ARG A 53 29.53 -14.42 14.10
CA ARG A 53 30.21 -15.71 14.25
C ARG A 53 29.17 -16.76 14.63
N LYS A 54 29.32 -17.96 14.08
CA LYS A 54 28.37 -19.06 14.28
C LYS A 54 28.46 -19.57 15.72
N GLU A 55 27.72 -18.92 16.61
CA GLU A 55 27.62 -19.29 18.04
C GLU A 55 26.41 -20.20 18.31
N LYS A 56 25.41 -20.18 17.43
CA LYS A 56 24.16 -20.95 17.54
C LYS A 56 23.98 -21.89 16.35
N GLU A 57 23.03 -22.81 16.48
CA GLU A 57 22.59 -23.71 15.40
C GLU A 57 22.06 -22.92 14.18
N ARG A 58 21.36 -21.81 14.44
CA ARG A 58 20.84 -20.89 13.42
C ARG A 58 21.81 -19.74 13.14
N MET A 59 21.96 -19.40 11.87
CA MET A 59 22.78 -18.26 11.43
C MET A 59 22.12 -16.95 11.82
N THR A 60 22.86 -16.08 12.50
CA THR A 60 22.41 -14.74 12.88
C THR A 60 23.27 -13.65 12.23
N GLY A 61 22.74 -12.44 12.19
CA GLY A 61 23.47 -11.28 11.69
C GLY A 61 22.85 -9.96 12.12
N GLU A 62 23.35 -8.89 11.51
CA GLU A 62 22.86 -7.54 11.70
C GLU A 62 22.74 -6.76 10.40
N VAL A 63 21.74 -5.88 10.32
CA VAL A 63 21.56 -4.99 9.17
C VAL A 63 22.58 -3.87 9.25
N VAL A 64 23.42 -3.73 8.23
CA VAL A 64 24.40 -2.63 8.16
C VAL A 64 23.93 -1.49 7.27
N LYS A 65 23.02 -1.77 6.34
CA LYS A 65 22.48 -0.77 5.41
C LYS A 65 21.13 -1.19 4.86
N ILE A 66 20.23 -0.22 4.71
CA ILE A 66 19.01 -0.38 3.93
C ILE A 66 19.29 0.11 2.51
N ILE A 67 19.20 -0.80 1.54
CA ILE A 67 19.45 -0.53 0.12
C ILE A 67 18.21 0.08 -0.52
N SER A 68 17.02 -0.46 -0.20
CA SER A 68 15.74 0.05 -0.69
C SER A 68 14.65 -0.16 0.35
N ARG A 69 13.87 0.90 0.58
CA ARG A 69 12.67 0.86 1.44
C ARG A 69 11.51 0.22 0.68
N ALA A 70 10.74 -0.65 1.32
CA ALA A 70 9.53 -1.22 0.74
C ALA A 70 8.29 -0.35 0.97
N LYS A 71 8.19 0.28 2.15
CA LYS A 71 7.06 1.11 2.57
C LYS A 71 7.55 2.23 3.48
N MET A 72 7.01 3.43 3.32
CA MET A 72 7.29 4.60 4.18
C MET A 72 6.04 5.24 4.76
N GLY A 73 4.85 4.90 4.25
CA GLY A 73 3.58 5.43 4.73
C GLY A 73 2.79 4.38 5.52
N PHE A 74 2.16 4.76 6.63
CA PHE A 74 1.46 3.87 7.55
C PHE A 74 0.11 4.46 7.94
N ALA A 75 -0.93 3.62 7.95
CA ALA A 75 -2.20 3.95 8.55
C ALA A 75 -2.21 3.55 10.04
N GLY A 76 -2.95 4.29 10.84
CA GLY A 76 -3.06 4.01 12.26
C GLY A 76 -3.90 5.03 13.01
N VAL A 77 -3.93 4.89 14.33
CA VAL A 77 -4.65 5.80 15.23
C VAL A 77 -3.66 6.78 15.85
N LEU A 78 -4.03 8.06 15.85
CA LEU A 78 -3.27 9.13 16.48
C LEU A 78 -3.55 9.15 17.99
N GLU A 79 -2.51 8.95 18.79
CA GLU A 79 -2.58 8.95 20.25
C GLU A 79 -1.65 10.04 20.84
N GLU A 80 -1.93 10.44 22.09
CA GLU A 80 -1.13 11.40 22.85
C GLU A 80 -0.75 10.82 24.21
N GLU A 81 0.53 10.90 24.56
CA GLU A 81 1.06 10.53 25.87
C GLU A 81 2.14 11.53 26.27
N ASN A 82 2.09 12.04 27.50
CA ASN A 82 3.09 12.98 28.03
C ASN A 82 3.34 14.20 27.12
N LYS A 83 2.30 14.71 26.44
CA LYS A 83 2.35 15.81 25.45
C LYS A 83 3.13 15.49 24.16
N LEU A 84 3.43 14.22 23.92
CA LEU A 84 3.97 13.72 22.67
C LEU A 84 2.85 13.03 21.88
N PHE A 85 2.86 13.22 20.57
CA PHE A 85 1.89 12.60 19.67
C PHE A 85 2.54 11.46 18.93
N PHE A 86 1.85 10.34 18.80
CA PHE A 86 2.35 9.20 18.05
C PHE A 86 1.23 8.54 17.25
N LEU A 87 1.63 7.96 16.13
CA LEU A 87 0.80 7.04 15.39
C LEU A 87 1.04 5.63 15.95
N LYS A 88 -0.03 4.99 16.38
CA LYS A 88 -0.07 3.55 16.59
C LYS A 88 -0.46 2.86 15.27
N PRO A 89 0.47 2.17 14.58
CA PRO A 89 0.22 1.63 13.25
C PRO A 89 -0.75 0.44 13.28
N ASP A 90 -1.60 0.32 12.26
CA ASP A 90 -2.45 -0.86 12.06
C ASP A 90 -1.63 -2.08 11.63
N ASP A 91 -0.56 -1.85 10.86
CA ASP A 91 0.34 -2.89 10.39
C ASP A 91 1.19 -3.42 11.55
N THR A 92 0.77 -4.55 12.12
CA THR A 92 1.48 -5.24 13.22
C THR A 92 2.95 -5.56 12.95
N LYS A 93 3.43 -5.52 11.70
CA LYS A 93 4.85 -5.72 11.38
C LYS A 93 5.68 -4.45 11.60
N MET A 94 5.04 -3.30 11.76
CA MET A 94 5.66 -2.10 12.27
C MET A 94 5.83 -2.26 13.79
N TYR A 95 7.07 -2.48 14.22
CA TYR A 95 7.40 -2.90 15.57
C TYR A 95 7.60 -1.72 16.55
N THR A 96 7.28 -0.49 16.12
CA THR A 96 7.41 0.72 16.94
C THR A 96 6.40 1.77 16.48
N ASP A 97 5.98 2.63 17.40
CA ASP A 97 5.10 3.75 17.09
C ASP A 97 5.87 4.87 16.37
N ILE A 98 5.15 5.68 15.59
CA ILE A 98 5.75 6.78 14.82
C ILE A 98 5.50 8.09 15.56
N LEU A 99 6.56 8.76 16.00
CA LEU A 99 6.46 10.04 16.68
C LEU A 99 6.07 11.15 15.69
N ILE A 100 5.03 11.90 16.01
CA ILE A 100 4.51 13.00 15.20
C ILE A 100 4.81 14.32 15.92
N PRO A 101 5.73 15.15 15.41
CA PRO A 101 5.91 16.49 15.93
C PRO A 101 4.62 17.31 15.85
N LYS A 102 4.41 18.23 16.80
CA LYS A 102 3.16 19.00 16.91
C LYS A 102 2.86 19.80 15.64
N GLU A 103 3.90 20.32 15.01
CA GLU A 103 3.86 21.03 13.73
C GLU A 103 3.39 20.16 12.55
N SER A 104 3.57 18.84 12.66
CA SER A 104 3.24 17.86 11.62
C SER A 104 1.87 17.19 11.82
N LEU A 105 1.05 17.70 12.73
CA LEU A 105 -0.30 17.18 13.00
C LEU A 105 -1.32 17.53 11.89
N HIS A 106 -1.10 18.62 11.16
CA HIS A 106 -1.97 19.07 10.06
C HIS A 106 -3.48 19.09 10.39
N GLY A 107 -3.83 19.49 11.62
CA GLY A 107 -5.23 19.60 12.06
C GLY A 107 -5.89 18.28 12.48
N ALA A 108 -5.16 17.17 12.48
CA ALA A 108 -5.64 15.90 13.03
C ALA A 108 -5.91 16.02 14.54
N LYS A 109 -6.97 15.37 14.99
CA LYS A 109 -7.39 15.28 16.39
C LYS A 109 -7.03 13.90 16.95
N MET A 110 -6.81 13.86 18.26
CA MET A 110 -6.53 12.59 18.95
C MET A 110 -7.68 11.60 18.77
N GLY A 111 -7.32 10.33 18.68
CA GLY A 111 -8.24 9.23 18.42
C GLY A 111 -8.67 9.08 16.97
N GLN A 112 -8.26 9.99 16.06
CA GLN A 112 -8.59 9.84 14.65
C GLN A 112 -7.70 8.82 13.96
N LYS A 113 -8.28 8.15 12.96
CA LYS A 113 -7.54 7.34 12.00
C LYS A 113 -6.87 8.25 10.99
N VAL A 114 -5.56 8.10 10.83
CA VAL A 114 -4.74 8.96 9.97
C VAL A 114 -3.77 8.13 9.14
N PHE A 115 -3.30 8.70 8.05
CA PHE A 115 -2.20 8.17 7.25
C PHE A 115 -0.98 9.06 7.41
N VAL A 116 0.15 8.48 7.80
CA VAL A 116 1.42 9.16 8.10
C VAL A 116 2.50 8.68 7.17
N GLU A 117 3.43 9.56 6.81
CA GLU A 117 4.68 9.21 6.14
C GLU A 117 5.86 9.41 7.10
N ILE A 118 6.77 8.42 7.18
CA ILE A 118 8.03 8.55 7.91
C ILE A 118 8.92 9.57 7.19
N VAL A 119 9.32 10.62 7.91
CA VAL A 119 10.22 11.67 7.40
C VAL A 119 11.67 11.30 7.73
N SER A 120 11.94 10.75 8.91
CA SER A 120 13.30 10.40 9.30
C SER A 120 13.37 9.30 10.35
N TRP A 121 14.35 8.41 10.21
CA TRP A 121 14.68 7.42 11.23
C TRP A 121 16.16 7.04 11.12
N HIS A 122 16.99 7.75 11.87
CA HIS A 122 18.46 7.60 11.81
C HIS A 122 19.02 6.77 12.96
N ASP A 123 18.33 6.80 14.10
CA ASP A 123 18.74 6.13 15.34
C ASP A 123 17.72 5.03 15.67
N ALA A 124 18.15 3.77 15.62
CA ALA A 124 17.30 2.62 15.89
C ALA A 124 16.85 2.54 17.36
N GLN A 125 17.47 3.29 18.26
CA GLN A 125 17.03 3.40 19.66
C GLN A 125 15.92 4.44 19.87
N LYS A 126 15.61 5.23 18.84
CA LYS A 126 14.56 6.25 18.87
C LYS A 126 13.38 5.86 17.98
N ALA A 127 12.22 6.40 18.30
CA ALA A 127 11.05 6.30 17.43
C ALA A 127 11.31 7.05 16.10
N PRO A 128 10.83 6.54 14.96
CA PRO A 128 10.83 7.27 13.70
C PRO A 128 9.99 8.54 13.82
N LEU A 129 10.42 9.60 13.14
CA LEU A 129 9.64 10.83 12.99
C LEU A 129 8.75 10.72 11.76
N GLY A 130 7.47 11.05 11.92
CA GLY A 130 6.48 11.05 10.86
C GLY A 130 5.77 12.40 10.70
N LYS A 131 5.07 12.54 9.58
CA LYS A 131 4.15 13.65 9.30
C LYS A 131 2.79 13.10 8.87
N ILE A 132 1.71 13.73 9.29
CA ILE A 132 0.36 13.33 8.87
C ILE A 132 0.15 13.80 7.43
N ILE A 133 -0.20 12.86 6.55
CA ILE A 133 -0.51 13.13 5.15
C ILE A 133 -2.01 13.32 4.96
N LYS A 134 -2.84 12.44 5.55
CA LYS A 134 -4.30 12.50 5.45
C LYS A 134 -4.97 12.11 6.77
N VAL A 135 -6.06 12.81 7.10
CA VAL A 135 -7.00 12.38 8.14
C VAL A 135 -8.06 11.51 7.47
N LEU A 136 -8.18 10.26 7.89
CA LEU A 136 -9.05 9.27 7.24
C LEU A 136 -10.45 9.21 7.88
N GLY A 137 -10.56 9.52 9.17
CA GLY A 137 -11.84 9.53 9.89
C GLY A 137 -11.70 9.04 11.32
N GLN A 138 -12.74 8.33 11.80
CA GLN A 138 -12.72 7.66 13.10
C GLN A 138 -12.34 6.18 12.92
N PRO A 139 -11.60 5.59 13.86
CA PRO A 139 -11.33 4.16 13.83
C PRO A 139 -12.64 3.35 13.90
N GLY A 140 -12.73 2.29 13.09
CA GLY A 140 -13.94 1.45 13.00
C GLY A 140 -15.03 1.99 12.08
N ASP A 141 -14.90 3.22 11.56
CA ASP A 141 -15.75 3.69 10.46
C ASP A 141 -15.37 2.98 9.16
N ASN A 142 -16.34 2.35 8.48
CA ASN A 142 -16.09 1.53 7.29
C ASN A 142 -15.36 2.29 6.18
N ASP A 143 -15.72 3.55 5.98
CA ASP A 143 -15.09 4.38 4.95
C ASP A 143 -13.65 4.73 5.32
N ALA A 144 -13.38 5.03 6.59
CA ALA A 144 -12.03 5.27 7.08
C ALA A 144 -11.13 4.03 6.96
N GLU A 145 -11.64 2.84 7.32
CA GLU A 145 -10.94 1.56 7.20
C GLU A 145 -10.64 1.21 5.73
N MET A 146 -11.62 1.39 4.85
CA MET A 146 -11.44 1.16 3.41
C MET A 146 -10.37 2.08 2.82
N ARG A 147 -10.42 3.38 3.15
CA ARG A 147 -9.42 4.36 2.69
C ARG A 147 -8.02 4.04 3.20
N ALA A 148 -7.89 3.61 4.46
CA ALA A 148 -6.61 3.20 5.03
C ALA A 148 -5.97 2.07 4.22
N ILE A 149 -6.71 0.99 3.97
CA ILE A 149 -6.22 -0.15 3.20
C ILE A 149 -5.83 0.25 1.77
N ALA A 150 -6.67 1.06 1.10
CA ALA A 150 -6.41 1.52 -0.26
C ALA A 150 -5.09 2.30 -0.35
N ILE A 151 -4.92 3.31 0.50
CA ILE A 151 -3.74 4.19 0.48
C ILE A 151 -2.47 3.42 0.84
N GLU A 152 -2.51 2.51 1.83
CA GLU A 152 -1.35 1.68 2.17
C GLU A 152 -0.91 0.76 1.03
N LYS A 153 -1.83 0.37 0.15
CA LYS A 153 -1.54 -0.43 -1.05
C LYS A 153 -1.13 0.42 -2.25
N GLY A 154 -1.02 1.74 -2.08
CA GLY A 154 -0.62 2.67 -3.14
C GLY A 154 -1.78 3.15 -4.02
N PHE A 155 -3.03 2.90 -3.63
CA PHE A 155 -4.19 3.47 -4.29
C PHE A 155 -4.53 4.81 -3.65
N ASP A 156 -4.22 5.91 -4.36
CA ASP A 156 -4.75 7.21 -3.96
C ASP A 156 -6.24 7.25 -4.30
N THR A 157 -7.04 7.69 -3.35
CA THR A 157 -8.49 7.84 -3.50
C THR A 157 -8.84 9.09 -4.31
N GLU A 158 -7.91 10.03 -4.44
CA GLU A 158 -8.09 11.25 -5.23
C GLU A 158 -7.51 11.06 -6.63
N LEU A 159 -8.36 11.33 -7.64
CA LEU A 159 -7.91 11.34 -9.03
C LEU A 159 -7.14 12.62 -9.30
N PRO A 160 -6.09 12.59 -10.14
CA PRO A 160 -5.41 13.80 -10.55
C PRO A 160 -6.38 14.78 -11.22
N SER A 161 -6.26 16.07 -10.89
CA SER A 161 -7.11 17.13 -11.44
C SER A 161 -7.30 17.11 -12.98
N PRO A 162 -6.29 16.74 -13.80
CA PRO A 162 -6.50 16.59 -15.24
C PRO A 162 -7.56 15.54 -15.60
N VAL A 163 -7.58 14.40 -14.88
CA VAL A 163 -8.53 13.30 -15.09
C VAL A 163 -9.94 13.74 -14.68
N GLU A 164 -10.08 14.47 -13.58
CA GLU A 164 -11.37 15.00 -13.14
C GLU A 164 -11.94 16.01 -14.15
N LYS A 165 -11.11 16.94 -14.62
CA LYS A 165 -11.50 17.92 -15.64
C LYS A 165 -11.90 17.27 -16.95
N GLU A 166 -11.23 16.19 -17.35
CA GLU A 166 -11.58 15.42 -18.53
C GLU A 166 -12.89 14.64 -18.34
N ALA A 167 -13.08 14.00 -17.18
CA ALA A 167 -14.33 13.33 -16.83
C ALA A 167 -15.52 14.31 -16.81
N GLU A 168 -15.33 15.52 -16.28
CA GLU A 168 -16.34 16.58 -16.33
C GLU A 168 -16.68 16.98 -17.76
N LYS A 169 -15.69 17.09 -18.66
CA LYS A 169 -15.94 17.38 -20.09
C LYS A 169 -16.76 16.29 -20.76
N ILE A 170 -16.47 15.02 -20.50
CA ILE A 170 -17.22 13.88 -21.05
C ILE A 170 -18.66 13.86 -20.51
N LYS A 171 -18.84 14.16 -19.22
CA LYS A 171 -20.16 14.23 -18.58
C LYS A 171 -21.06 15.31 -19.19
N HIS A 172 -20.49 16.46 -19.58
CA HIS A 172 -21.23 17.56 -20.20
C HIS A 172 -21.37 17.42 -21.73
N GLY A 173 -20.42 16.77 -22.40
CA GLY A 173 -20.40 16.63 -23.86
C GLY A 173 -21.14 15.41 -24.41
N GLY A 174 -21.45 14.42 -23.56
CA GLY A 174 -21.90 13.09 -24.00
C GLY A 174 -20.80 12.32 -24.73
N ILE A 175 -20.99 11.02 -24.96
CA ILE A 175 -20.11 10.26 -25.86
C ILE A 175 -20.40 10.75 -27.27
N GLN A 176 -19.54 11.62 -27.81
CA GLN A 176 -19.58 11.96 -29.22
C GLN A 176 -18.82 10.88 -29.98
N GLU A 177 -19.52 10.12 -30.83
CA GLU A 177 -18.85 9.23 -31.78
C GLU A 177 -17.96 10.07 -32.71
N SER A 178 -16.64 10.03 -32.49
CA SER A 178 -15.70 10.47 -33.51
C SER A 178 -15.72 9.42 -34.63
N GLY A 179 -16.43 9.73 -35.71
CA GLY A 179 -16.65 8.83 -36.83
C GLY A 179 -15.35 8.34 -37.49
N ASN A 180 -15.01 7.08 -37.21
CA ASN A 180 -14.45 6.17 -38.20
C ASN A 180 -14.82 4.70 -37.89
N SER A 181 -16.09 4.46 -37.55
CA SER A 181 -16.63 3.10 -37.43
C SER A 181 -17.02 2.59 -38.82
N PRO A 182 -16.55 1.41 -39.27
CA PRO A 182 -16.96 0.82 -40.54
C PRO A 182 -18.49 0.69 -40.64
N PRO A 183 -19.09 0.83 -41.84
CA PRO A 183 -20.54 1.04 -42.01
C PRO A 183 -21.46 -0.07 -41.47
N GLN A 184 -20.92 -1.21 -41.04
CA GLN A 184 -21.70 -2.39 -40.63
C GLN A 184 -22.24 -2.31 -39.20
N MET A 185 -21.79 -1.37 -38.37
CA MET A 185 -22.24 -1.24 -36.98
C MET A 185 -23.37 -0.20 -36.78
N ARG A 186 -24.20 0.02 -37.79
CA ARG A 186 -25.42 0.84 -37.69
C ARG A 186 -26.64 -0.02 -37.42
N ARG A 187 -26.68 -0.74 -36.29
CA ARG A 187 -27.92 -1.27 -35.71
C ARG A 187 -27.80 -1.26 -34.19
N GLY A 188 -28.36 -0.20 -33.61
CA GLY A 188 -28.75 0.00 -32.21
C GLY A 188 -28.05 -0.84 -31.15
N LEU A 189 -26.99 -0.29 -30.55
CA LEU A 189 -26.70 -0.53 -29.14
C LEU A 189 -27.04 0.75 -28.37
N GLY A 190 -28.28 0.85 -27.89
CA GLY A 190 -28.60 1.76 -26.80
C GLY A 190 -27.92 1.22 -25.54
N VAL A 191 -26.84 1.86 -25.09
CA VAL A 191 -26.24 1.54 -23.80
C VAL A 191 -27.11 2.20 -22.73
N VAL A 192 -27.95 1.40 -22.08
CA VAL A 192 -28.67 1.82 -20.88
C VAL A 192 -27.67 1.85 -19.73
N ILE A 193 -27.18 3.03 -19.34
CA ILE A 193 -26.47 3.20 -18.08
C ILE A 193 -27.52 3.21 -16.96
N GLN A 194 -27.90 2.03 -16.48
CA GLN A 194 -28.63 1.95 -15.22
C GLN A 194 -27.68 2.34 -14.09
N LYS A 195 -28.02 3.45 -13.42
CA LYS A 195 -27.41 3.89 -12.17
C LYS A 195 -27.49 2.72 -11.18
N ILE A 196 -26.37 2.04 -10.91
CA ILE A 196 -26.29 1.05 -9.85
C ILE A 196 -26.27 1.83 -8.53
N THR A 197 -27.45 2.20 -8.04
CA THR A 197 -27.61 2.59 -6.65
C THR A 197 -27.60 1.30 -5.84
N THR A 198 -26.46 0.94 -5.28
CA THR A 198 -26.39 -0.17 -4.32
C THR A 198 -27.06 0.28 -3.02
N SER A 199 -28.39 0.26 -2.99
CA SER A 199 -29.14 0.21 -1.74
C SER A 199 -29.15 -1.26 -1.26
N PRO A 200 -28.97 -1.57 0.03
CA PRO A 200 -28.64 -2.93 0.49
C PRO A 200 -29.80 -3.93 0.45
N SER A 201 -30.88 -3.68 -0.28
CA SER A 201 -32.12 -4.46 -0.13
C SER A 201 -32.90 -4.55 -1.43
N ALA A 202 -32.59 -5.55 -2.26
CA ALA A 202 -33.56 -6.34 -3.03
C ALA A 202 -32.87 -7.36 -3.94
N PHE A 203 -33.14 -8.64 -3.69
CA PHE A 203 -32.97 -9.75 -4.63
C PHE A 203 -33.90 -9.58 -5.84
N LEU A 204 -33.41 -9.77 -7.07
CA LEU A 204 -34.26 -10.18 -8.19
C LEU A 204 -33.44 -10.79 -9.34
N LEU A 205 -33.71 -12.07 -9.64
CA LEU A 205 -33.22 -12.80 -10.80
C LEU A 205 -33.58 -12.09 -12.11
N LYS A 206 -32.69 -12.14 -13.10
CA LYS A 206 -33.12 -11.99 -14.51
C LYS A 206 -32.37 -12.92 -15.46
N LYS A 207 -33.22 -13.60 -16.25
CA LYS A 207 -33.07 -14.59 -17.32
C LYS A 207 -31.98 -14.26 -18.35
N GLU A 208 -31.10 -15.22 -18.66
CA GLU A 208 -30.15 -15.16 -19.78
C GLU A 208 -30.86 -15.50 -21.10
N GLU A 209 -30.70 -14.66 -22.13
CA GLU A 209 -31.03 -15.00 -23.52
C GLU A 209 -29.75 -15.40 -24.28
N LYS A 210 -29.76 -16.62 -24.81
CA LYS A 210 -28.72 -17.20 -25.67
C LYS A 210 -28.59 -16.41 -26.98
N ILE A 211 -27.39 -15.92 -27.28
CA ILE A 211 -27.03 -15.43 -28.62
C ILE A 211 -26.46 -16.63 -29.42
N SER A 212 -27.17 -17.04 -30.46
CA SER A 212 -26.70 -18.06 -31.42
C SER A 212 -26.01 -17.36 -32.60
N MET A 213 -24.77 -17.75 -32.89
CA MET A 213 -23.95 -17.20 -33.98
C MET A 213 -23.90 -18.20 -35.13
N ARG A 214 -24.42 -17.84 -36.32
CA ARG A 214 -24.34 -18.64 -37.55
C ARG A 214 -23.17 -18.14 -38.40
N LEU A 215 -22.18 -19.00 -38.65
CA LEU A 215 -21.10 -18.74 -39.60
C LEU A 215 -21.61 -18.92 -41.03
N VAL A 216 -21.47 -17.90 -41.87
CA VAL A 216 -21.67 -18.02 -43.32
C VAL A 216 -20.29 -18.01 -43.97
N SER A 217 -19.88 -19.17 -44.46
CA SER A 217 -18.68 -19.37 -45.29
C SER A 217 -18.90 -18.73 -46.65
N THR A 218 -17.99 -17.84 -47.06
CA THR A 218 -17.85 -17.46 -48.48
C THR A 218 -16.52 -18.01 -48.98
N SER A 219 -16.59 -19.00 -49.88
CA SER A 219 -15.43 -19.50 -50.62
C SER A 219 -14.95 -18.43 -51.61
N PRO A 220 -13.64 -18.28 -51.83
CA PRO A 220 -13.15 -17.54 -52.98
C PRO A 220 -13.11 -18.45 -54.23
N MET A 221 -13.14 -17.78 -55.38
CA MET A 221 -13.32 -18.26 -56.77
C MET A 221 -12.80 -19.65 -57.14
#